data_AF-A0A957HFE4-F1
#
_entry.id   AF-A0A957HFE4-F1
#
_cell.length_a   1.000
_cell.length_b   1.000
_cell.length_c   1.000
_cell.angle_alpha   90.00
_cell.angle_beta   90.00
_cell.angle_gamma   90.00
#
_symmetry.space_group_name_H-M   'P 1'
#
loop_
_entity.id
_entity.type
_entity.pdbx_description
1 polymer ?
#
loop_
_entity_poly.entity_id
_entity_poly.type
_entity_poly.pdbx_seq_one_letter_code
_entity_poly.pdbx_strand_id
1 'polypeptide(L)'
;KKHYEEHDGKPFFAGLVSYITSAPVVVMALEGTNAIEASRTTIGKTKPFESPAGTIRGDFALEVGRNLVHGSDSVASGEREIANFFTADELISWERNTDPWIFE
;
A
#
# COMPACT_ATOMS: atom_id res chain seq x y z
N LYS A 1 -9.71 9.88 6.71
CA LYS A 1 -8.98 10.81 7.61
C LYS A 1 -7.97 10.06 8.48
N LYS A 2 -8.39 9.16 9.38
CA LYS A 2 -7.49 8.36 10.25
C LYS A 2 -6.28 7.74 9.53
N HIS A 3 -6.49 7.14 8.35
CA HIS A 3 -5.40 6.54 7.56
C HIS A 3 -4.25 7.51 7.21
N TYR A 4 -4.52 8.80 7.03
CA TYR A 4 -3.52 9.83 6.71
C TYR A 4 -3.39 10.88 7.82
N GLU A 5 -3.73 10.54 9.06
CA GLU A 5 -3.72 11.50 10.19
C GLU A 5 -2.35 12.12 10.45
N GLU A 6 -1.27 11.41 10.13
CA GLU A 6 0.11 11.92 10.15
C GLU A 6 0.39 13.07 9.15
N HIS A 7 -0.56 13.34 8.24
CA HIS A 7 -0.52 14.45 7.32
C HIS A 7 -1.49 15.56 7.69
N ASP A 8 -2.21 15.44 8.81
CA ASP A 8 -3.12 16.50 9.25
C ASP A 8 -2.36 17.83 9.46
N GLY A 9 -2.99 18.93 9.08
CA GLY A 9 -2.39 20.26 9.02
C GLY A 9 -1.48 20.52 7.81
N LYS A 10 -1.13 19.52 6.99
CA LYS A 10 -0.36 19.77 5.75
C LYS A 10 -1.26 20.37 4.65
N PRO A 11 -0.76 21.30 3.82
CA PRO A 11 -1.59 21.98 2.81
C PRO A 11 -2.29 21.04 1.81
N PHE A 12 -1.69 19.88 1.54
CA PHE A 12 -2.22 18.89 0.60
C PHE A 12 -3.18 17.88 1.22
N PHE A 13 -3.36 17.86 2.54
CA PHE A 13 -4.10 16.82 3.25
C PHE A 13 -5.58 16.74 2.82
N ALA A 14 -6.25 17.89 2.73
CA ALA A 14 -7.65 17.94 2.30
C ALA A 14 -7.82 17.39 0.87
N GLY A 15 -6.89 17.74 -0.04
CA GLY A 15 -6.88 17.22 -1.41
C GLY A 15 -6.62 15.71 -1.47
N LEU A 16 -5.68 15.21 -0.65
CA LEU A 16 -5.40 13.78 -0.53
C LEU A 16 -6.63 13.00 -0.06
N VAL A 17 -7.28 13.45 1.03
CA VAL A 17 -8.48 12.79 1.54
C VAL A 17 -9.62 12.83 0.52
N SER A 18 -9.85 13.97 -0.13
CA SER A 18 -10.86 14.09 -1.19
C SER A 18 -10.62 13.10 -2.33
N TYR A 19 -9.37 12.98 -2.77
CA TYR A 19 -8.99 12.12 -3.88
C TYR A 19 -9.20 10.63 -3.56
N ILE A 20 -8.65 10.13 -2.44
CA ILE A 20 -8.76 8.70 -2.10
C ILE A 20 -10.20 8.26 -1.83
N THR A 21 -11.10 9.18 -1.45
CA THR A 21 -12.52 8.88 -1.22
C THR A 21 -13.40 9.20 -2.42
N SER A 22 -12.82 9.62 -3.55
CA SER A 22 -13.59 10.02 -4.74
C SER A 22 -14.14 8.84 -5.55
N ALA A 23 -13.61 7.63 -5.33
CA ALA A 23 -14.02 6.41 -6.01
C ALA A 23 -13.76 5.19 -5.11
N PRO A 24 -14.36 4.02 -5.42
CA PRO A 24 -14.04 2.78 -4.73
C PRO A 24 -12.55 2.43 -4.84
N VAL A 25 -12.01 1.81 -3.79
CA VAL A 25 -10.64 1.32 -3.73
C VAL A 25 -10.63 -0.17 -3.46
N VAL A 26 -9.57 -0.85 -3.91
CA VAL A 26 -9.27 -2.22 -3.51
C VAL A 26 -8.27 -2.15 -2.37
N VAL A 27 -8.65 -2.72 -1.23
CA VAL A 27 -7.78 -2.84 -0.05
C VAL A 27 -7.37 -4.29 0.10
N MET A 28 -6.08 -4.55 0.32
CA MET A 28 -5.52 -5.89 0.47
C MET A 28 -4.55 -5.92 1.65
N ALA A 29 -4.53 -7.04 2.37
CA ALA A 29 -3.46 -7.39 3.31
C ALA A 29 -2.60 -8.48 2.65
N LEU A 30 -1.29 -8.27 2.59
CA LEU A 30 -0.33 -9.20 2.00
C LEU A 30 0.59 -9.76 3.08
N GLU A 31 0.84 -11.07 3.03
CA GLU A 31 1.70 -11.78 3.98
C GLU A 31 2.87 -12.46 3.25
N GLY A 32 4.06 -12.36 3.86
CA GLY A 32 5.27 -13.02 3.41
C GLY A 32 6.53 -12.43 4.05
N THR A 33 7.67 -13.07 3.78
CA THR A 33 8.99 -12.58 4.22
C THR A 33 9.23 -11.17 3.69
N ASN A 34 9.53 -10.23 4.59
CA ASN A 34 9.75 -8.82 4.26
C ASN A 34 8.62 -8.17 3.44
N ALA A 35 7.36 -8.57 3.68
CA ALA A 35 6.20 -8.17 2.86
C ALA A 35 6.11 -6.65 2.62
N ILE A 36 6.44 -5.82 3.62
CA ILE A 36 6.45 -4.36 3.49
C ILE A 36 7.45 -3.90 2.44
N GLU A 37 8.72 -4.33 2.56
CA GLU A 37 9.79 -3.95 1.64
C GLU A 37 9.55 -4.52 0.24
N ALA A 38 9.12 -5.78 0.14
CA ALA A 38 8.77 -6.42 -1.13
C ALA A 38 7.66 -5.64 -1.85
N SER A 39 6.57 -5.32 -1.14
CA SER A 39 5.45 -4.54 -1.69
C SER A 39 5.90 -3.14 -2.11
N ARG A 40 6.68 -2.45 -1.28
CA ARG A 40 7.22 -1.11 -1.57
C ARG A 40 8.10 -1.11 -2.82
N THR A 41 8.89 -2.16 -3.00
CA THR A 41 9.76 -2.34 -4.16
C THR A 41 8.95 -2.57 -5.42
N THR A 42 7.94 -3.46 -5.38
CA THR A 42 7.02 -3.70 -6.52
C THR A 42 6.22 -2.45 -6.89
N ILE A 43 5.78 -1.66 -5.91
CA ILE A 43 5.05 -0.42 -6.15
C ILE A 43 5.91 0.63 -6.88
N GLY A 44 7.18 0.75 -6.49
CA GLY A 44 8.07 1.81 -6.95
C GLY A 44 8.04 3.07 -6.07
N LYS A 45 8.80 4.09 -6.48
CA LYS A 45 8.98 5.33 -5.71
C LYS A 45 7.70 6.17 -5.67
N THR A 46 7.60 7.10 -4.72
CA THR A 46 6.43 7.99 -4.57
C THR A 46 6.16 8.82 -5.82
N LYS A 47 7.24 9.30 -6.47
CA LYS A 47 7.18 10.01 -7.73
C LYS A 47 7.33 9.00 -8.90
N PRO A 48 6.33 8.86 -9.76
CA PRO A 48 6.37 7.87 -10.84
C PRO A 48 7.56 8.02 -11.79
N PHE A 49 7.90 9.24 -12.20
CA PHE A 49 9.05 9.49 -13.09
C PHE A 49 10.43 9.13 -12.50
N GLU A 50 10.52 8.92 -11.18
CA GLU A 50 11.75 8.44 -10.52
C GLU A 50 11.73 6.91 -10.29
N SER A 51 10.63 6.24 -10.64
CA SER A 51 10.41 4.80 -10.43
C SER A 51 11.04 3.98 -11.56
N PRO A 52 11.72 2.86 -11.25
CA PRO A 52 12.26 1.97 -12.28
C PRO A 52 11.17 1.35 -13.15
N ALA A 53 11.50 1.04 -14.41
CA ALA A 53 10.67 0.21 -15.27
C ALA A 53 10.44 -1.18 -14.64
N GLY A 54 9.24 -1.74 -14.82
CA GLY A 54 8.80 -2.98 -14.19
C GLY A 54 8.14 -2.80 -12.81
N THR A 55 8.18 -1.58 -12.24
CA THR A 55 7.40 -1.25 -11.04
C THR A 55 6.02 -0.73 -11.44
N ILE A 56 5.02 -0.89 -10.57
CA ILE A 56 3.64 -0.44 -10.85
C ILE A 56 3.63 1.05 -11.25
N ARG A 57 4.34 1.90 -10.50
CA ARG A 57 4.37 3.34 -10.80
C ARG A 57 5.25 3.68 -12.00
N GLY A 58 6.34 2.96 -12.22
CA GLY A 58 7.20 3.16 -13.39
C GLY A 58 6.48 2.84 -14.69
N ASP A 59 5.61 1.82 -14.68
CA ASP A 59 4.94 1.35 -15.88
C ASP A 59 3.60 2.05 -16.14
N PHE A 60 2.88 2.48 -15.09
CA PHE A 60 1.49 2.91 -15.23
C PHE A 60 1.16 4.31 -14.72
N ALA A 61 2.08 5.00 -14.04
CA ALA A 61 1.82 6.32 -13.48
C ALA A 61 2.76 7.40 -14.06
N LEU A 62 2.30 8.65 -14.02
CA LEU A 62 3.07 9.82 -14.47
C LEU A 62 3.24 10.85 -13.35
N GLU A 63 2.13 11.17 -12.67
CA GLU A 63 2.06 12.26 -11.70
C GLU A 63 2.02 11.76 -10.25
N VAL A 64 2.70 12.47 -9.34
CA VAL A 64 2.77 12.08 -7.90
C VAL A 64 1.40 12.03 -7.22
N GLY A 65 0.49 12.94 -7.60
CA GLY A 65 -0.89 12.96 -7.07
C GLY A 65 -1.83 11.93 -7.70
N ARG A 66 -1.35 11.15 -8.68
CA ARG A 66 -2.09 10.11 -9.41
C ARG A 66 -1.22 8.85 -9.55
N ASN A 67 -0.58 8.45 -8.46
CA ASN A 67 0.41 7.36 -8.43
C ASN A 67 -0.18 5.96 -8.14
N LEU A 68 -1.49 5.80 -8.38
CA LEU A 68 -2.28 4.56 -8.45
C LEU A 68 -2.45 3.75 -7.16
N VAL A 69 -1.37 3.50 -6.41
CA VAL A 69 -1.34 2.49 -5.35
C VAL A 69 -0.66 3.03 -4.08
N HIS A 70 -1.19 2.65 -2.93
CA HIS A 70 -0.61 2.88 -1.60
C HIS A 70 0.04 1.59 -1.08
N GLY A 71 1.04 1.72 -0.21
CA GLY A 71 1.60 0.60 0.52
C GLY A 71 2.32 1.12 1.76
N SER A 72 2.13 0.47 2.90
CA SER A 72 2.70 0.87 4.18
C SER A 72 4.23 1.00 4.08
N ASP A 73 4.81 1.94 4.84
CA ASP A 73 6.24 2.28 4.76
C ASP A 73 7.12 1.55 5.79
N SER A 74 6.48 0.90 6.76
CA SER A 74 7.12 0.23 7.89
C SER A 74 6.16 -0.82 8.46
N VAL A 75 6.70 -1.74 9.25
CA VAL A 75 5.90 -2.75 9.97
C VAL A 75 4.86 -2.07 10.88
N ALA A 76 5.29 -1.06 11.64
CA ALA A 76 4.41 -0.31 12.54
C ALA A 76 3.27 0.43 11.80
N SER A 77 3.54 0.94 10.59
CA SER A 77 2.47 1.49 9.74
C SER A 77 1.57 0.40 9.18
N GLY A 78 2.13 -0.75 8.75
CA GLY A 78 1.35 -1.89 8.27
C GLY A 78 0.35 -2.40 9.30
N GLU A 79 0.78 -2.62 10.54
CA GLU A 79 -0.08 -3.06 11.64
C GLU A 79 -1.22 -2.05 11.92
N ARG A 80 -0.88 -0.76 12.00
CA ARG A 80 -1.88 0.31 12.19
C ARG A 80 -2.87 0.40 11.04
N GLU A 81 -2.40 0.28 9.81
CA GLU A 81 -3.21 0.40 8.61
C GLU A 81 -4.14 -0.79 8.43
N ILE A 82 -3.66 -2.02 8.65
CA ILE A 82 -4.50 -3.22 8.65
C ILE A 82 -5.64 -3.06 9.66
N ALA A 83 -5.34 -2.65 10.89
CA ALA A 83 -6.34 -2.41 11.93
C ALA A 83 -7.33 -1.27 11.61
N ASN A 84 -7.04 -0.41 10.63
CA ASN A 84 -7.97 0.62 10.19
C ASN A 84 -8.96 0.12 9.13
N PHE A 85 -8.60 -0.91 8.35
CA PHE A 85 -9.39 -1.37 7.20
C PHE A 85 -10.02 -2.75 7.39
N PHE A 86 -9.47 -3.59 8.26
CA PHE A 86 -9.92 -4.97 8.44
C PHE A 86 -10.22 -5.24 9.92
N THR A 87 -11.30 -5.98 10.14
CA THR A 87 -11.52 -6.74 11.37
C THR A 87 -10.71 -8.04 11.33
N ALA A 88 -10.52 -8.67 12.49
CA ALA A 88 -9.76 -9.92 12.57
C ALA A 88 -10.40 -11.05 11.72
N ASP A 89 -11.73 -11.10 11.64
CA ASP A 89 -12.45 -12.13 10.90
C ASP A 89 -12.38 -11.96 9.37
N GLU A 90 -11.99 -10.77 8.89
CA GLU A 90 -11.75 -10.51 7.46
C GLU A 90 -10.34 -10.92 7.02
N LEU A 91 -9.45 -11.23 7.96
CA LEU A 91 -8.11 -11.74 7.70
C LEU A 91 -8.13 -13.26 7.68
N ILE A 92 -8.09 -13.84 6.48
CA ILE A 92 -8.25 -15.28 6.28
C ILE A 92 -6.90 -15.97 6.34
N SER A 93 -6.74 -16.88 7.31
CA SER A 93 -5.60 -17.78 7.39
C SER A 93 -5.86 -19.05 6.57
N TRP A 94 -4.90 -19.43 5.75
CA TRP A 94 -4.95 -20.64 4.93
C TRP A 94 -3.55 -21.13 4.59
N GLU A 95 -3.41 -22.43 4.34
CA GLU A 95 -2.15 -23.02 3.88
C GLU A 95 -2.10 -23.01 2.35
N ARG A 96 -1.01 -22.50 1.77
CA ARG A 96 -0.82 -22.50 0.32
C ARG A 96 -0.02 -23.73 -0.07
N ASN A 97 -0.54 -24.50 -1.04
CA ASN A 97 0.16 -25.66 -1.59
C ASN A 97 1.55 -25.33 -2.19
N THR A 98 1.84 -24.06 -2.45
CA THR A 98 3.12 -23.58 -2.97
C THR A 98 4.14 -23.24 -1.88
N ASP A 99 3.73 -23.15 -0.61
CA ASP A 99 4.62 -22.72 0.48
C ASP A 99 5.87 -23.59 0.63
N PRO A 100 5.81 -24.93 0.50
CA PRO A 100 7.02 -25.77 0.53
C PRO A 100 8.05 -25.50 -0.56
N TRP A 101 7.70 -24.74 -1.60
CA TRP A 101 8.58 -24.40 -2.72
C TRP A 101 9.04 -22.93 -2.70
N ILE A 102 8.47 -22.11 -1.82
CA ILE A 102 8.72 -20.67 -1.71
C ILE A 102 9.52 -20.36 -0.45
N PHE A 103 9.26 -21.07 0.65
CA PHE A 103 9.88 -20.85 1.95
C PHE A 103 10.78 -22.04 2.32
N GLU A 104 11.94 -21.75 2.93
CA GLU A 104 12.88 -22.72 3.50
C GLU A 104 12.66 -22.90 5.01
#